data_AF-A0A7K2Q627-F1
#
_entry.id   AF-A0A7K2Q627-F1
#
_cell.length_a   1.000
_cell.length_b   1.000
_cell.length_c   1.000
_cell.angle_alpha   90.00
_cell.angle_beta   90.00
_cell.angle_gamma   90.00
#
_symmetry.space_group_name_H-M   'P 1'
#
loop_
_entity.id
_entity.type
_entity.pdbx_description
1 polymer ?
#
loop_
_entity_poly.entity_id
_entity_poly.type
_entity_poly.pdbx_seq_one_letter_code
_entity_poly.pdbx_strand_id
1 'polypeptide(L)'
;MGITSSSVRRRRAGSAVAGAVLAVVLAAAGTPALAATDSSPGRPGSGSEPAHGAAGIPLGISRLAQGPGRDVAITIDDGPDPRWTPKVLEVLKQNHVKATFCMIGTRAQKYPELVRQVAAEGHELCDHTVDHDVTMDHKPVDYQRRQILDGKAMIEKAVPGVAVNYYRAPGGAFTPDSRAIAAAGGMRPLGWSVDPKDWSRPGLP
;
A
#
# COMPACT_ATOMS: atom_id res chain seq x y z
N MET A 1 -45.75 42.11 -8.86
CA MET A 1 -45.95 41.18 -7.72
C MET A 1 -44.63 41.08 -6.95
N GLY A 2 -44.60 41.57 -5.71
CA GLY A 2 -43.43 41.53 -4.83
C GLY A 2 -43.50 40.39 -3.80
N ILE A 3 -42.63 40.53 -2.78
CA ILE A 3 -42.39 39.76 -1.53
C ILE A 3 -40.96 39.12 -1.56
N THR A 4 -39.89 39.84 -1.16
CA THR A 4 -39.30 40.02 0.21
C THR A 4 -38.71 38.72 0.79
N SER A 5 -37.38 38.54 0.85
CA SER A 5 -36.41 38.97 1.89
C SER A 5 -36.58 38.31 3.26
N SER A 6 -35.54 37.62 3.75
CA SER A 6 -34.91 37.92 5.05
C SER A 6 -33.67 37.06 5.32
N SER A 7 -32.53 37.74 5.42
CA SER A 7 -31.31 37.33 6.12
C SER A 7 -31.46 37.56 7.62
N VAL A 8 -30.91 36.68 8.47
CA VAL A 8 -30.68 36.98 9.90
C VAL A 8 -29.24 36.66 10.29
N ARG A 9 -28.61 37.66 10.92
CA ARG A 9 -27.26 37.65 11.53
C ARG A 9 -27.29 37.12 12.96
N ARG A 10 -26.20 36.41 13.30
CA ARG A 10 -25.38 36.40 14.55
C ARG A 10 -26.02 36.68 15.91
N ARG A 11 -25.64 35.85 16.91
CA ARG A 11 -25.09 36.31 18.21
C ARG A 11 -23.97 35.39 18.70
N ARG A 12 -22.96 36.02 19.33
CA ARG A 12 -21.86 35.44 20.14
C ARG A 12 -22.30 35.33 21.61
N ALA A 13 -21.68 34.45 22.40
CA ALA A 13 -20.89 34.78 23.61
C ALA A 13 -20.74 33.59 24.60
N GLY A 14 -19.57 33.53 25.25
CA GLY A 14 -19.30 32.92 26.58
C GLY A 14 -18.98 31.42 26.57
N SER A 15 -18.00 30.87 27.28
CA SER A 15 -17.11 31.41 28.33
C SER A 15 -15.86 30.51 28.45
N ALA A 16 -14.73 31.11 28.80
CA ALA A 16 -13.53 30.42 29.25
C ALA A 16 -13.67 29.96 30.71
N VAL A 17 -13.03 28.86 31.07
CA VAL A 17 -12.64 28.56 32.46
C VAL A 17 -11.20 28.07 32.46
N ALA A 18 -10.38 28.75 33.25
CA ALA A 18 -8.99 28.45 33.56
C ALA A 18 -8.90 27.82 34.97
N GLY A 19 -7.80 27.10 35.22
CA GLY A 19 -7.35 26.67 36.56
C GLY A 19 -7.00 25.18 36.58
N ALA A 20 -5.92 24.70 37.17
CA ALA A 20 -4.80 25.34 37.85
C ALA A 20 -3.64 24.33 37.87
N VAL A 21 -2.41 24.87 37.88
CA VAL A 21 -1.16 24.14 38.09
C VAL A 21 -1.03 23.82 39.58
N LEU A 22 -0.65 22.58 39.93
CA LEU A 22 0.00 22.31 41.21
C LEU A 22 1.17 21.34 41.01
N ALA A 23 2.38 21.88 41.05
CA ALA A 23 3.61 21.15 41.21
C ALA A 23 3.85 20.92 42.71
N VAL A 24 4.20 19.69 43.08
CA VAL A 24 4.84 19.37 44.37
C VAL A 24 6.05 18.52 44.07
N VAL A 25 7.23 19.07 44.35
CA VAL A 25 8.52 18.38 44.40
C VAL A 25 9.00 18.49 45.85
N LEU A 26 9.34 17.38 46.48
CA LEU A 26 10.33 17.33 47.57
C LEU A 26 10.99 15.94 47.64
N ALA A 27 12.31 15.99 47.72
CA ALA A 27 13.29 14.90 47.65
C ALA A 27 13.50 14.19 49.01
N ALA A 28 13.65 12.86 49.01
CA ALA A 28 14.90 12.08 49.19
C ALA A 28 15.30 11.72 50.64
N ALA A 29 15.48 10.42 50.91
CA ALA A 29 16.71 9.79 51.44
C ALA A 29 16.44 8.36 52.01
N GLY A 30 17.35 7.41 51.73
CA GLY A 30 17.61 6.25 52.60
C GLY A 30 17.51 4.86 51.96
N THR A 31 18.64 4.31 51.51
CA THR A 31 18.88 2.86 51.29
C THR A 31 19.31 2.17 52.60
N PRO A 32 19.20 0.84 52.76
CA PRO A 32 20.27 -0.04 52.28
C PRO A 32 19.81 -1.34 51.60
N ALA A 33 20.78 -1.93 50.91
CA ALA A 33 20.72 -3.13 50.08
C ALA A 33 20.54 -4.44 50.86
N LEU A 34 19.99 -5.44 50.18
CA LEU A 34 20.36 -6.85 50.34
C LEU A 34 20.34 -7.51 48.96
N ALA A 35 21.49 -8.09 48.62
CA ALA A 35 21.72 -8.83 47.40
C ALA A 35 21.00 -10.18 47.43
N ALA A 36 20.38 -10.55 46.30
CA ALA A 36 20.12 -11.94 45.96
C ALA A 36 20.29 -12.08 44.44
N THR A 37 21.36 -12.77 44.07
CA THR A 37 21.57 -13.33 42.75
C THR A 37 20.63 -14.52 42.58
N ASP A 38 19.81 -14.57 41.53
CA ASP A 38 19.83 -15.75 40.67
C ASP A 38 19.19 -15.49 39.30
N SER A 39 19.69 -16.25 38.36
CA SER A 39 19.57 -16.22 36.91
C SER A 39 18.13 -16.39 36.44
N SER A 40 17.71 -15.61 35.44
CA SER A 40 16.50 -15.91 34.66
C SER A 40 16.77 -15.80 33.15
N PRO A 41 16.19 -16.72 32.36
CA PRO A 41 16.57 -16.99 30.98
C PRO A 41 16.11 -15.88 30.02
N GLY A 42 16.78 -15.83 28.87
CA GLY A 42 16.81 -14.69 27.96
C GLY A 42 15.47 -14.23 27.42
N ARG A 43 15.39 -12.89 27.25
CA ARG A 43 14.40 -12.21 26.41
C ARG A 43 14.38 -12.85 25.01
N PRO A 44 13.20 -13.10 24.42
CA PRO A 44 13.13 -13.35 22.98
C PRO A 44 13.59 -12.09 22.24
N GLY A 45 14.44 -12.33 21.23
CA GLY A 45 15.15 -11.31 20.48
C GLY A 45 14.24 -10.27 19.85
N SER A 46 14.75 -9.04 19.88
CA SER A 46 14.38 -7.92 19.02
C SER A 46 13.89 -8.39 17.66
N GLY A 47 12.65 -8.03 17.30
CA GLY A 47 12.21 -8.09 15.92
C GLY A 47 13.21 -7.33 15.07
N SER A 48 13.77 -7.98 14.05
CA SER A 48 14.61 -7.29 13.08
C SER A 48 13.75 -6.26 12.36
N GLU A 49 14.07 -4.97 12.51
CA GLU A 49 13.47 -3.95 11.68
C GLU A 49 13.61 -4.36 10.20
N PRO A 50 12.57 -4.16 9.38
CA PRO A 50 12.66 -4.46 7.95
C PRO A 50 13.85 -3.71 7.35
N ALA A 51 14.68 -4.38 6.57
CA ALA A 51 15.72 -3.70 5.81
C ALA A 51 15.07 -2.61 4.94
N HIS A 52 15.54 -1.37 5.06
CA HIS A 52 15.06 -0.22 4.31
C HIS A 52 15.95 0.00 3.07
N GLY A 53 15.33 0.23 1.91
CA GLY A 53 16.04 0.63 0.69
C GLY A 53 16.46 2.09 0.70
N ALA A 54 17.08 2.54 -0.41
CA ALA A 54 17.69 3.87 -0.56
C ALA A 54 16.78 5.09 -0.29
N ALA A 55 15.45 4.88 -0.19
CA ALA A 55 14.44 5.91 0.10
C ALA A 55 13.65 5.66 1.39
N GLY A 56 14.13 4.79 2.30
CA GLY A 56 13.36 4.42 3.49
C GLY A 56 12.14 3.54 3.19
N ILE A 57 12.03 2.99 1.97
CA ILE A 57 10.98 2.04 1.61
C ILE A 57 11.42 0.63 2.06
N PRO A 58 10.60 -0.11 2.81
CA PRO A 58 10.94 -1.47 3.22
C PRO A 58 11.17 -2.41 2.04
N LEU A 59 12.22 -3.24 2.13
CA LEU A 59 12.50 -4.33 1.18
C LEU A 59 11.64 -5.57 1.44
N GLY A 60 10.91 -5.59 2.56
CA GLY A 60 10.01 -6.68 2.92
C GLY A 60 8.80 -6.76 1.99
N ILE A 61 8.34 -7.98 1.72
CA ILE A 61 7.13 -8.22 0.92
C ILE A 61 5.91 -7.97 1.81
N SER A 62 5.11 -6.96 1.48
CA SER A 62 3.84 -6.70 2.16
C SER A 62 2.83 -7.77 1.78
N ARG A 63 2.28 -8.50 2.77
CA ARG A 63 1.29 -9.58 2.56
C ARG A 63 -0.04 -9.34 3.29
N LEU A 64 -0.07 -8.35 4.17
CA LEU A 64 -1.20 -8.05 5.04
C LEU A 64 -1.73 -6.65 4.75
N ALA A 65 -3.04 -6.48 4.93
CA ALA A 65 -3.67 -5.16 4.93
C ALA A 65 -3.08 -4.30 6.06
N GLN A 66 -2.93 -3.01 5.81
CA GLN A 66 -2.28 -2.06 6.74
C GLN A 66 -3.30 -1.13 7.42
N GLY A 67 -4.50 -1.64 7.69
CA GLY A 67 -5.57 -0.90 8.35
C GLY A 67 -5.64 -1.17 9.87
N PRO A 68 -6.37 -0.33 10.62
CA PRO A 68 -6.41 -0.38 12.08
C PRO A 68 -7.22 -1.57 12.65
N GLY A 69 -7.82 -2.42 11.81
CA GLY A 69 -8.74 -3.46 12.26
C GLY A 69 -8.68 -4.76 11.47
N ARG A 70 -9.86 -5.35 11.26
CA ARG A 70 -10.04 -6.62 10.52
C ARG A 70 -10.22 -6.33 9.03
N ASP A 71 -9.24 -5.66 8.46
CA ASP A 71 -9.30 -5.18 7.08
C ASP A 71 -8.79 -6.24 6.11
N VAL A 72 -9.36 -6.24 4.90
CA VAL A 72 -8.89 -7.03 3.76
C VAL A 72 -8.56 -6.07 2.63
N ALA A 73 -7.39 -6.25 2.02
CA ALA A 73 -7.00 -5.53 0.81
C ALA A 73 -7.26 -6.41 -0.41
N ILE A 74 -8.08 -5.93 -1.34
CA ILE A 74 -8.33 -6.60 -2.62
C ILE A 74 -7.29 -6.11 -3.62
N THR A 75 -6.59 -7.06 -4.24
CA THR A 75 -5.59 -6.78 -5.27
C THR A 75 -5.91 -7.59 -6.52
N ILE A 76 -5.87 -6.95 -7.68
CA ILE A 76 -6.24 -7.54 -8.98
C ILE A 76 -5.03 -7.42 -9.92
N ASP A 77 -4.61 -8.55 -10.49
CA ASP A 77 -3.41 -8.63 -11.33
C ASP A 77 -3.76 -8.67 -12.83
N ASP A 78 -2.72 -8.61 -13.66
CA ASP A 78 -2.72 -8.78 -15.11
C ASP A 78 -3.53 -7.76 -15.93
N GLY A 79 -4.10 -6.75 -15.30
CA GLY A 79 -4.82 -5.68 -15.99
C GLY A 79 -3.91 -4.72 -16.78
N PRO A 80 -4.51 -3.75 -17.49
CA PRO A 80 -5.92 -3.69 -17.83
C PRO A 80 -6.28 -4.67 -18.95
N ASP A 81 -7.45 -5.30 -18.84
CA ASP A 81 -8.05 -6.14 -19.86
C ASP A 81 -9.42 -5.54 -20.25
N PRO A 82 -9.69 -5.30 -21.55
CA PRO A 82 -10.89 -4.59 -21.99
C PRO A 82 -12.20 -5.36 -21.76
N ARG A 83 -12.14 -6.67 -21.51
CA ARG A 83 -13.31 -7.50 -21.20
C ARG A 83 -13.54 -7.60 -19.70
N TRP A 84 -12.48 -7.73 -18.91
CA TRP A 84 -12.59 -8.07 -17.48
C TRP A 84 -12.44 -6.86 -16.56
N THR A 85 -11.52 -5.94 -16.83
CA THR A 85 -11.32 -4.76 -15.97
C THR A 85 -12.62 -3.95 -15.78
N PRO A 86 -13.42 -3.65 -16.83
CA PRO A 86 -14.69 -2.94 -16.63
C PRO A 86 -15.69 -3.68 -15.75
N LYS A 87 -15.72 -5.02 -15.82
CA LYS A 87 -16.64 -5.84 -15.01
C LYS A 87 -16.23 -5.87 -13.55
N VAL A 88 -14.93 -5.95 -13.29
CA VAL A 88 -14.38 -5.87 -11.93
C VAL A 88 -14.67 -4.51 -11.32
N LEU A 89 -14.43 -3.41 -12.07
CA LEU A 89 -14.75 -2.06 -11.63
C LEU A 89 -16.23 -1.91 -11.27
N GLU A 90 -17.14 -2.42 -12.10
CA GLU A 90 -18.58 -2.36 -11.81
C GLU A 90 -18.94 -3.08 -10.51
N VAL A 91 -18.40 -4.28 -10.26
CA VAL A 91 -18.63 -5.01 -9.00
C VAL A 91 -18.05 -4.24 -7.80
N LEU A 92 -16.83 -3.71 -7.91
CA LEU A 92 -16.21 -2.92 -6.84
C LEU A 92 -17.03 -1.67 -6.53
N LYS A 93 -17.52 -0.99 -7.56
CA LYS A 93 -18.37 0.21 -7.45
C LYS A 93 -19.70 -0.10 -6.78
N GLN A 94 -20.38 -1.17 -7.16
CA GLN A 94 -21.64 -1.61 -6.56
C GLN A 94 -21.50 -1.91 -5.05
N ASN A 95 -20.31 -2.38 -4.64
CA ASN A 95 -20.02 -2.70 -3.25
C ASN A 95 -19.32 -1.56 -2.50
N HIS A 96 -19.10 -0.41 -3.14
CA HIS A 96 -18.37 0.74 -2.57
C HIS A 96 -16.96 0.40 -2.07
N VAL A 97 -16.27 -0.53 -2.73
CA VAL A 97 -14.93 -1.00 -2.34
C VAL A 97 -13.86 -0.42 -3.28
N LYS A 98 -12.69 -0.11 -2.72
CA LYS A 98 -11.47 0.20 -3.48
C LYS A 98 -10.51 -0.98 -3.46
N ALA A 99 -9.67 -1.05 -4.48
CA ALA A 99 -8.75 -2.16 -4.71
C ALA A 99 -7.45 -1.60 -5.29
N THR A 100 -6.42 -2.42 -5.27
CA THR A 100 -5.15 -2.15 -5.95
C THR A 100 -5.08 -2.97 -7.23
N PHE A 101 -4.82 -2.34 -8.36
CA PHE A 101 -4.68 -3.02 -9.66
C PHE A 101 -3.20 -3.08 -10.03
N CYS A 102 -2.60 -4.27 -9.97
CA CYS A 102 -1.25 -4.50 -10.48
C CYS A 102 -1.33 -4.75 -11.99
N MET A 103 -0.86 -3.78 -12.76
CA MET A 103 -1.04 -3.75 -14.21
C MET A 103 0.25 -4.10 -14.94
N ILE A 104 0.11 -4.79 -16.07
CA ILE A 104 1.21 -5.08 -16.97
C ILE A 104 1.45 -3.85 -17.84
N GLY A 105 2.69 -3.35 -17.88
CA GLY A 105 3.07 -2.12 -18.56
C GLY A 105 2.65 -2.08 -20.03
N THR A 106 2.87 -3.17 -20.78
CA THR A 106 2.45 -3.26 -22.20
C THR A 106 0.93 -3.22 -22.36
N ARG A 107 0.15 -3.76 -21.42
CA ARG A 107 -1.32 -3.65 -21.43
C ARG A 107 -1.77 -2.23 -21.06
N ALA A 108 -1.12 -1.60 -20.09
CA ALA A 108 -1.37 -0.21 -19.73
C ALA A 108 -1.10 0.74 -20.90
N GLN A 109 -0.03 0.50 -21.66
CA GLN A 109 0.27 1.24 -22.89
C GLN A 109 -0.78 1.01 -23.98
N LYS A 110 -1.31 -0.21 -24.09
CA LYS A 110 -2.31 -0.58 -25.10
C LYS A 110 -3.71 -0.04 -24.78
N TYR A 111 -4.08 0.02 -23.50
CA TYR A 111 -5.41 0.44 -23.03
C TYR A 111 -5.32 1.58 -21.99
N PRO A 112 -4.70 2.73 -22.33
CA PRO A 112 -4.44 3.79 -21.36
C PRO A 112 -5.73 4.43 -20.82
N GLU A 113 -6.84 4.36 -21.56
CA GLU A 113 -8.17 4.77 -21.11
C GLU A 113 -8.68 3.94 -19.93
N LEU A 114 -8.40 2.63 -19.90
CA LEU A 114 -8.80 1.78 -18.77
C LEU A 114 -7.94 2.07 -17.54
N VAL A 115 -6.63 2.35 -17.73
CA VAL A 115 -5.78 2.79 -16.62
C VAL A 115 -6.31 4.10 -16.01
N ARG A 116 -6.66 5.08 -16.86
CA ARG A 116 -7.29 6.33 -16.41
C ARG A 116 -8.62 6.09 -15.70
N GLN A 117 -9.45 5.17 -16.19
CA GLN A 117 -10.71 4.84 -15.54
C GLN A 117 -10.48 4.25 -14.15
N VAL A 118 -9.58 3.27 -14.01
CA VAL A 118 -9.24 2.66 -12.72
C VAL A 118 -8.77 3.74 -11.73
N ALA A 119 -7.87 4.64 -12.15
CA ALA A 119 -7.40 5.73 -11.30
C ALA A 119 -8.51 6.75 -10.97
N ALA A 120 -9.34 7.15 -11.95
CA ALA A 120 -10.42 8.11 -11.77
C ALA A 120 -11.54 7.59 -10.84
N GLU A 121 -11.73 6.27 -10.79
CA GLU A 121 -12.63 5.61 -9.84
C GLU A 121 -11.99 5.47 -8.45
N GLY A 122 -10.76 5.94 -8.24
CA GLY A 122 -10.10 6.02 -6.93
C GLY A 122 -9.46 4.70 -6.48
N HIS A 123 -9.16 3.80 -7.42
CA HIS A 123 -8.37 2.60 -7.14
C HIS A 123 -6.87 2.92 -7.18
N GLU A 124 -6.07 2.14 -6.47
CA GLU A 124 -4.62 2.30 -6.48
C GLU A 124 -4.00 1.53 -7.65
N LEU A 125 -2.95 2.08 -8.25
CA LEU A 125 -2.20 1.44 -9.33
C LEU A 125 -0.91 0.81 -8.78
N CYS A 126 -0.58 -0.36 -9.30
CA CYS A 126 0.58 -1.16 -8.95
C CYS A 126 1.29 -1.61 -10.23
N ASP A 127 2.61 -1.67 -10.20
CA ASP A 127 3.43 -2.21 -11.28
C ASP A 127 3.42 -3.75 -11.23
N HIS A 128 3.17 -4.36 -12.38
CA HIS A 128 3.26 -5.80 -12.60
C HIS A 128 4.20 -6.16 -13.76
N THR A 129 5.27 -5.35 -13.92
CA THR A 129 6.31 -5.46 -14.96
C THR A 129 5.84 -5.11 -16.38
N VAL A 130 6.78 -5.04 -17.32
CA VAL A 130 6.49 -4.70 -18.72
C VAL A 130 5.63 -5.78 -19.40
N ASP A 131 6.00 -7.05 -19.30
CA ASP A 131 5.40 -8.14 -20.09
C ASP A 131 4.99 -9.38 -19.28
N HIS A 132 5.10 -9.35 -17.96
CA HIS A 132 4.74 -10.47 -17.07
C HIS A 132 5.58 -11.75 -17.35
N ASP A 133 6.89 -11.60 -17.55
CA ASP A 133 7.82 -12.74 -17.55
C ASP A 133 7.92 -13.37 -16.14
N VAL A 134 7.20 -14.48 -15.94
CA VAL A 134 7.22 -15.27 -14.69
C VAL A 134 8.57 -15.95 -14.42
N THR A 135 9.52 -15.89 -15.36
CA THR A 135 10.88 -16.43 -15.21
C THR A 135 11.93 -15.35 -14.96
N MET A 136 11.50 -14.09 -14.72
CA MET A 136 12.40 -12.94 -14.59
C MET A 136 13.40 -13.08 -13.42
N ASP A 137 13.09 -13.88 -12.41
CA ASP A 137 13.94 -14.16 -11.25
C ASP A 137 15.22 -14.93 -11.60
N HIS A 138 15.23 -15.61 -12.75
CA HIS A 138 16.41 -16.27 -13.31
C HIS A 138 17.15 -15.43 -14.35
N LYS A 139 16.68 -14.19 -14.61
CA LYS A 139 17.29 -13.29 -15.59
C LYS A 139 18.30 -12.35 -14.92
N PRO A 140 19.25 -11.79 -15.69
CA PRO A 140 20.19 -10.79 -15.17
C PRO A 140 19.49 -9.62 -14.48
N VAL A 141 20.14 -9.04 -13.47
CA VAL A 141 19.60 -7.90 -12.69
C VAL A 141 19.16 -6.73 -13.59
N ASP A 142 19.91 -6.44 -14.65
CA ASP A 142 19.54 -5.39 -15.62
C ASP A 142 18.24 -5.68 -16.36
N TYR A 143 17.93 -6.96 -16.62
CA TYR A 143 16.64 -7.34 -17.19
C TYR A 143 15.52 -7.09 -16.18
N GLN A 144 15.71 -7.54 -14.93
CA GLN A 144 14.74 -7.29 -13.86
C GLN A 144 14.50 -5.79 -13.66
N ARG A 145 15.56 -4.98 -13.74
CA ARG A 145 15.49 -3.52 -13.63
C ARG A 145 14.61 -2.90 -14.71
N ARG A 146 14.83 -3.26 -15.97
CA ARG A 146 14.01 -2.77 -17.09
C ARG A 146 12.56 -3.19 -16.93
N GLN A 147 12.32 -4.46 -16.63
CA GLN A 147 10.97 -4.98 -16.40
C GLN A 147 10.18 -4.18 -15.36
N ILE A 148 10.81 -3.80 -14.26
CA ILE A 148 10.16 -3.11 -13.15
C ILE A 148 10.01 -1.60 -13.43
N LEU A 149 11.10 -0.94 -13.80
CA LEU A 149 11.09 0.53 -13.94
C LEU A 149 10.38 0.99 -15.20
N ASP A 150 10.51 0.26 -16.32
CA ASP A 150 9.82 0.60 -17.55
C ASP A 150 8.32 0.26 -17.43
N GLY A 151 7.97 -0.84 -16.73
CA GLY A 151 6.58 -1.21 -16.44
C GLY A 151 5.84 -0.11 -15.67
N LYS A 152 6.44 0.35 -14.57
CA LYS A 152 5.98 1.52 -13.80
C LYS A 152 5.80 2.76 -14.70
N ALA A 153 6.81 3.09 -15.50
CA ALA A 153 6.76 4.27 -16.37
C ALA A 153 5.64 4.19 -17.42
N MET A 154 5.36 3.01 -17.97
CA MET A 154 4.24 2.81 -18.90
C MET A 154 2.88 3.07 -18.24
N ILE A 155 2.70 2.67 -16.98
CA ILE A 155 1.48 2.93 -16.21
C ILE A 155 1.33 4.43 -15.91
N GLU A 156 2.39 5.07 -15.40
CA GLU A 156 2.36 6.50 -15.07
C GLU A 156 2.16 7.40 -16.28
N LYS A 157 2.64 6.97 -17.45
CA LYS A 157 2.39 7.67 -18.71
C LYS A 157 0.90 7.73 -19.06
N ALA A 158 0.10 6.73 -18.68
CA ALA A 158 -1.33 6.73 -18.94
C ALA A 158 -2.09 7.73 -18.05
N VAL A 159 -1.57 8.02 -16.84
CA VAL A 159 -2.16 8.91 -15.85
C VAL A 159 -1.07 9.83 -15.24
N PRO A 160 -0.71 10.94 -15.89
CA PRO A 160 0.35 11.82 -15.40
C PRO A 160 0.10 12.31 -13.98
N GLY A 161 1.08 12.17 -13.10
CA GLY A 161 1.00 12.57 -11.69
C GLY A 161 0.37 11.53 -10.76
N VAL A 162 -0.07 10.37 -11.28
CA VAL A 162 -0.43 9.23 -10.41
C VAL A 162 0.82 8.66 -9.77
N ALA A 163 0.72 8.22 -8.52
CA ALA A 163 1.78 7.50 -7.84
C ALA A 163 1.55 5.99 -8.01
N VAL A 164 2.53 5.29 -8.60
CA VAL A 164 2.60 3.82 -8.56
C VAL A 164 3.50 3.43 -7.39
N ASN A 165 2.88 3.08 -6.25
CA ASN A 165 3.57 2.86 -4.98
C ASN A 165 3.93 1.40 -4.70
N TYR A 166 3.47 0.49 -5.54
CA TYR A 166 3.62 -0.95 -5.33
C TYR A 166 4.17 -1.64 -6.56
N TYR A 167 4.98 -2.66 -6.32
CA TYR A 167 5.46 -3.60 -7.31
C TYR A 167 5.07 -5.02 -6.89
N ARG A 168 4.48 -5.78 -7.80
CA ARG A 168 4.25 -7.20 -7.62
C ARG A 168 5.03 -7.99 -8.66
N ALA A 169 5.85 -8.94 -8.20
CA ALA A 169 6.58 -9.83 -9.10
C ALA A 169 5.60 -10.81 -9.81
N PRO A 170 5.70 -10.99 -11.14
CA PRO A 170 5.01 -12.03 -11.88
C PRO A 170 5.21 -13.40 -11.22
N GLY A 171 4.11 -14.15 -11.03
CA GLY A 171 4.13 -15.44 -10.34
C GLY A 171 4.57 -15.40 -8.86
N GLY A 172 4.76 -14.22 -8.27
CA GLY A 172 5.35 -14.07 -6.93
C GLY A 172 6.86 -14.31 -6.85
N ALA A 173 7.55 -14.35 -7.99
CA ALA A 173 8.98 -14.67 -8.11
C ALA A 173 9.88 -13.48 -7.70
N PHE A 174 9.85 -13.10 -6.42
CA PHE A 174 10.69 -12.03 -5.89
C PHE A 174 12.15 -12.47 -5.71
N THR A 175 13.09 -11.60 -6.08
CA THR A 175 14.52 -11.72 -5.75
C THR A 175 14.93 -10.62 -4.77
N PRO A 176 16.10 -10.72 -4.10
CA PRO A 176 16.65 -9.58 -3.36
C PRO A 176 16.81 -8.34 -4.26
N ASP A 177 17.27 -8.53 -5.50
CA ASP A 177 17.50 -7.44 -6.45
C ASP A 177 16.19 -6.80 -6.91
N SER A 178 15.16 -7.57 -7.27
CA SER A 178 13.87 -7.01 -7.71
C SER A 178 13.21 -6.17 -6.61
N ARG A 179 13.33 -6.60 -5.36
CA ARG A 179 12.85 -5.83 -4.20
C ARG A 179 13.65 -4.55 -3.98
N ALA A 180 14.97 -4.61 -4.11
CA ALA A 180 15.84 -3.44 -4.00
C ALA A 180 15.58 -2.43 -5.14
N ILE A 181 15.41 -2.91 -6.37
CA ILE A 181 15.06 -2.11 -7.54
C ILE A 181 13.72 -1.43 -7.32
N ALA A 182 12.70 -2.18 -6.90
CA ALA A 182 11.38 -1.62 -6.62
C ALA A 182 11.45 -0.51 -5.56
N ALA A 183 12.10 -0.77 -4.43
CA ALA A 183 12.24 0.21 -3.35
C ALA A 183 13.03 1.45 -3.79
N ALA A 184 14.08 1.30 -4.59
CA ALA A 184 14.81 2.42 -5.18
C ALA A 184 13.97 3.20 -6.19
N GLY A 185 13.00 2.55 -6.85
CA GLY A 185 12.02 3.16 -7.75
C GLY A 185 10.79 3.75 -7.05
N GLY A 186 10.77 3.80 -5.71
CA GLY A 186 9.63 4.34 -4.96
C GLY A 186 8.50 3.32 -4.69
N MET A 187 8.71 2.04 -4.99
CA MET A 187 7.68 1.01 -4.91
C MET A 187 7.94 0.01 -3.77
N ARG A 188 6.91 -0.29 -3.00
CA ARG A 188 6.94 -1.35 -1.98
C ARG A 188 6.61 -2.70 -2.63
N PRO A 189 7.39 -3.77 -2.37
CA PRO A 189 7.03 -5.11 -2.82
C PRO A 189 5.70 -5.59 -2.22
N LEU A 190 4.77 -6.04 -3.07
CA LEU A 190 3.41 -6.43 -2.71
C LEU A 190 3.15 -7.90 -3.07
N GLY A 191 3.03 -8.75 -2.04
CA GLY A 191 2.60 -10.15 -2.18
C GLY A 191 1.14 -10.32 -1.79
N TRP A 192 0.80 -11.54 -1.35
CA TRP A 192 -0.52 -11.91 -0.85
C TRP A 192 -0.40 -12.88 0.35
N SER A 193 -1.51 -13.03 1.06
CA SER A 193 -1.71 -14.03 2.13
C SER A 193 -2.81 -15.05 1.79
N VAL A 194 -3.70 -14.72 0.85
CA VAL A 194 -4.75 -15.61 0.33
C VAL A 194 -4.69 -15.59 -1.20
N ASP A 195 -4.68 -16.76 -1.82
CA ASP A 195 -4.71 -16.94 -3.28
C ASP A 195 -6.02 -17.65 -3.67
N PRO A 196 -6.95 -16.99 -4.38
CA PRO A 196 -8.20 -17.62 -4.81
C PRO A 196 -8.01 -18.62 -5.95
N LYS A 197 -6.85 -18.64 -6.62
CA LYS A 197 -6.56 -19.47 -7.79
C LYS A 197 -7.58 -19.30 -8.92
N ASP A 198 -8.13 -18.11 -9.09
CA ASP A 198 -9.15 -17.80 -10.09
C ASP A 198 -8.69 -18.08 -11.54
N TRP A 199 -7.40 -17.93 -11.81
CA TRP A 199 -6.75 -18.32 -13.07
C TRP A 199 -6.92 -19.81 -13.42
N SER A 200 -7.09 -20.69 -12.42
CA SER A 200 -7.37 -22.12 -12.62
C SER A 200 -8.86 -22.43 -12.79
N ARG A 201 -9.71 -21.39 -12.84
CA ARG A 201 -11.16 -21.48 -13.06
C ARG A 201 -11.90 -22.37 -12.06
N PRO A 202 -11.62 -22.29 -10.74
CA PRO A 202 -12.32 -23.08 -9.74
C PRO A 202 -13.82 -22.75 -9.74
N GLY A 203 -14.67 -23.78 -9.60
CA GLY A 203 -16.13 -23.61 -9.54
C GLY A 203 -16.83 -23.41 -10.88
N LEU A 204 -16.11 -23.43 -12.01
CA LEU A 204 -16.71 -23.59 -13.34
C LEU A 204 -16.87 -25.09 -13.68
N PRO A 205 -17.99 -25.50 -14.32
CA PRO A 205 -18.18 -26.88 -14.80
C PRO A 205 -17.14 -27.32 -15.82
#